data_AF-A0A933NDA8-F1
#
_entry.id   AF-A0A933NDA8-F1
#
_cell.length_a   1.000
_cell.length_b   1.000
_cell.length_c   1.000
_cell.angle_alpha   90.00
_cell.angle_beta   90.00
_cell.angle_gamma   90.00
#
_symmetry.space_group_name_H-M   'P 1'
#
loop_
_entity.id
_entity.type
_entity.pdbx_description
1 polymer ?
#
loop_
_entity_poly.entity_id
_entity_poly.type
_entity_poly.pdbx_seq_one_letter_code
_entity_poly.pdbx_strand_id
1 'polypeptide(L)'
;MSSRIEATFADPNAELLSALARELRLSKSQVLEEAVALFQKVVLETRRGHRLAFIDSDRKAVLEFATPTLVRLESAGTVDWGATERPQLTLAAAAADTVDRLNAAPPEPSPALRGALKRRRGR
;
A
#
# COMPACT_ATOMS: atom_id res chain seq x y z
N MET A 1 -0.02 8.50 -30.96
CA MET A 1 1.32 8.98 -31.37
C MET A 1 2.30 7.85 -31.12
N SER A 2 3.21 7.55 -32.05
CA SER A 2 4.21 6.49 -31.87
C SER A 2 5.53 7.12 -31.42
N SER A 3 6.12 6.58 -30.36
CA SER A 3 7.44 6.96 -29.84
C SER A 3 8.31 5.71 -29.73
N ARG A 4 9.55 5.77 -30.24
CA ARG A 4 10.50 4.66 -30.17
C ARG A 4 11.49 4.90 -29.04
N ILE A 5 11.68 3.89 -28.20
CA ILE A 5 12.70 3.88 -27.14
C ILE A 5 13.80 2.93 -27.58
N GLU A 6 15.03 3.41 -27.62
CA GLU A 6 16.22 2.59 -27.81
C GLU A 6 17.02 2.60 -26.50
N ALA A 7 17.24 1.43 -25.93
CA ALA A 7 17.91 1.29 -24.64
C ALA A 7 18.99 0.21 -24.73
N THR A 8 20.16 0.54 -24.20
CA THR A 8 21.26 -0.41 -24.00
C THR A 8 21.24 -0.87 -22.56
N PHE A 9 21.14 -2.19 -22.35
CA PHE A 9 21.18 -2.81 -21.03
C PHE A 9 22.53 -3.51 -20.83
N ALA A 10 23.00 -3.58 -19.59
CA ALA A 10 24.05 -4.52 -19.23
C ALA A 10 23.55 -5.95 -19.43
N ASP A 11 24.44 -6.87 -19.84
CA ASP A 11 24.09 -8.25 -20.19
C ASP A 11 23.22 -8.97 -19.15
N PRO A 12 23.48 -8.89 -17.83
CA PRO A 12 22.62 -9.54 -16.83
C PRO A 12 21.17 -9.07 -16.86
N ASN A 13 20.94 -7.77 -17.11
CA ASN A 13 19.60 -7.21 -17.18
C ASN A 13 18.88 -7.60 -18.49
N ALA A 14 19.64 -7.71 -19.58
CA ALA A 14 19.11 -8.17 -20.86
C ALA A 14 18.67 -9.65 -20.79
N GLU A 15 19.42 -10.48 -20.06
CA GLU A 15 19.06 -11.87 -19.79
C GLU A 15 17.80 -11.98 -18.93
N LEU A 16 17.70 -11.21 -17.84
CA LEU A 16 16.51 -11.16 -16.99
C LEU A 16 15.26 -10.76 -17.77
N LEU A 17 15.34 -9.72 -18.60
CA LEU A 17 14.23 -9.30 -19.46
C LEU A 17 13.86 -10.40 -20.48
N SER A 18 14.84 -11.10 -21.02
CA SER A 18 14.61 -12.22 -21.95
C SER A 18 13.95 -13.42 -21.28
N ALA A 19 14.35 -13.74 -20.06
CA ALA A 19 13.74 -14.81 -19.25
C ALA A 19 12.29 -14.46 -18.90
N LEU A 20 12.05 -13.24 -18.42
CA LEU A 20 10.71 -12.77 -18.06
C LEU A 20 9.77 -12.72 -19.27
N ALA A 21 10.25 -12.22 -20.41
CA ALA A 21 9.48 -12.22 -21.66
C ALA A 21 9.07 -13.64 -22.09
N ARG A 22 9.96 -14.62 -21.91
CA ARG A 22 9.66 -16.03 -22.20
C ARG A 22 8.62 -16.60 -21.24
N GLU A 23 8.75 -16.33 -19.96
CA GLU A 23 7.83 -16.80 -18.92
C GLU A 23 6.41 -16.25 -19.15
N LEU A 24 6.30 -14.96 -19.46
CA LEU A 24 5.03 -14.29 -19.70
C LEU A 24 4.49 -14.51 -21.13
N ARG A 25 5.27 -15.12 -22.02
CA ARG A 25 4.97 -15.28 -23.45
C ARG A 25 4.66 -13.96 -24.16
N LEU A 26 5.40 -12.92 -23.80
CA LEU A 26 5.28 -11.57 -24.37
C LEU A 26 6.56 -11.17 -25.11
N SER A 27 6.48 -10.17 -25.98
CA SER A 27 7.67 -9.52 -26.50
C SER A 27 8.36 -8.68 -25.41
N LYS A 28 9.68 -8.48 -25.51
CA LYS A 28 10.43 -7.63 -24.58
C LYS A 28 9.86 -6.21 -24.51
N SER A 29 9.42 -5.66 -25.63
CA SER A 29 8.79 -4.33 -25.68
C SER A 29 7.48 -4.29 -24.89
N GLN A 30 6.62 -5.30 -25.04
CA GLN A 30 5.38 -5.40 -24.24
C GLN A 30 5.68 -5.54 -22.75
N VAL A 31 6.68 -6.34 -22.38
CA VAL A 31 7.10 -6.45 -20.97
C VAL A 31 7.57 -5.10 -20.42
N LEU A 32 8.32 -4.33 -21.21
CA LEU A 32 8.77 -2.99 -20.81
C LEU A 32 7.61 -1.99 -20.73
N GLU A 33 6.68 -2.01 -21.68
CA GLU A 33 5.47 -1.18 -21.66
C GLU A 33 4.64 -1.44 -20.39
N GLU A 34 4.38 -2.72 -20.09
CA GLU A 34 3.66 -3.13 -18.88
C GLU A 34 4.42 -2.77 -17.61
N ALA A 35 5.74 -2.97 -17.58
CA ALA A 35 6.56 -2.60 -16.43
C ALA A 35 6.54 -1.09 -16.17
N VAL A 36 6.61 -0.26 -17.22
CA VAL A 36 6.53 1.20 -17.11
C VAL A 36 5.14 1.63 -16.65
N ALA A 37 4.07 1.05 -17.20
CA ALA A 37 2.70 1.34 -16.79
C ALA A 37 2.46 0.97 -15.32
N LEU A 38 2.93 -0.21 -14.90
CA LEU A 38 2.87 -0.66 -13.52
C LEU A 38 3.66 0.29 -12.61
N PHE A 39 4.91 0.61 -12.96
CA PHE A 39 5.75 1.53 -12.21
C PHE A 39 5.12 2.92 -12.08
N GLN A 40 4.53 3.45 -13.16
CA GLN A 40 3.82 4.72 -13.12
C GLN A 40 2.63 4.67 -12.16
N LYS A 41 1.78 3.64 -12.25
CA LYS A 41 0.63 3.46 -11.37
C LYS A 41 1.05 3.38 -9.91
N VAL A 42 2.08 2.57 -9.64
CA VAL A 42 2.72 2.45 -8.34
C VAL A 42 3.14 3.81 -7.81
N VAL A 43 3.92 4.59 -8.58
CA VAL A 43 4.37 5.93 -8.17
C VAL A 43 3.20 6.86 -7.90
N LEU A 44 2.12 6.81 -8.69
CA LEU A 44 0.93 7.64 -8.51
C LEU A 44 0.07 7.25 -7.31
N GLU A 45 0.06 5.98 -6.92
CA GLU A 45 -0.66 5.49 -5.74
C GLU A 45 0.17 5.71 -4.47
N THR A 46 1.48 5.48 -4.53
CA THR A 46 2.42 5.88 -3.47
C THR A 46 2.29 7.37 -3.23
N ARG A 47 2.45 8.21 -4.28
CA ARG A 47 1.61 9.37 -4.68
C ARG A 47 0.48 9.93 -3.81
N ARG A 48 -0.34 9.05 -3.27
CA ARG A 48 -1.62 9.35 -2.61
C ARG A 48 -1.66 8.79 -1.18
N GLY A 49 -0.55 8.25 -0.68
CA GLY A 49 -0.45 7.61 0.62
C GLY A 49 -0.84 6.13 0.61
N HIS A 50 -1.00 5.51 -0.55
CA HIS A 50 -1.28 4.07 -0.63
C HIS A 50 0.01 3.26 -0.70
N ARG A 51 0.03 2.14 0.02
CA ARG A 51 1.12 1.15 -0.05
C ARG A 51 0.76 0.01 -0.99
N LEU A 52 1.77 -0.63 -1.56
CA LEU A 52 1.60 -1.77 -2.45
C LEU A 52 1.79 -3.06 -1.68
N ALA A 53 0.78 -3.91 -1.75
CA ALA A 53 0.87 -5.27 -1.28
C ALA A 53 0.55 -6.21 -2.44
N PHE A 54 1.34 -7.27 -2.59
CA PHE A 54 0.92 -8.42 -3.36
C PHE A 54 -0.05 -9.20 -2.50
N ILE A 55 -1.29 -9.32 -2.97
CA ILE A 55 -2.35 -10.03 -2.27
C ILE A 55 -2.55 -11.42 -2.87
N ASP A 56 -2.81 -12.41 -2.03
CA ASP A 56 -3.28 -13.73 -2.48
C ASP A 56 -4.76 -13.66 -2.90
N SER A 57 -5.29 -14.81 -3.33
CA SER A 57 -6.72 -14.99 -3.62
C SER A 57 -7.63 -14.63 -2.45
N ASP A 58 -7.12 -14.71 -1.21
CA ASP A 58 -7.85 -14.44 0.03
C ASP A 58 -7.70 -12.99 0.49
N ARG A 59 -7.11 -12.12 -0.36
CA ARG A 59 -6.85 -10.70 -0.09
C ARG A 59 -5.94 -10.43 1.10
N LYS A 60 -5.14 -11.42 1.51
CA LYS A 60 -4.11 -11.23 2.53
C LYS A 60 -2.85 -10.73 1.85
N ALA A 61 -2.18 -9.75 2.47
CA ALA A 61 -0.87 -9.31 1.99
C ALA A 61 0.12 -10.46 2.16
N VAL A 62 0.67 -10.94 1.05
CA VAL A 62 1.61 -12.06 0.97
C VAL A 62 3.04 -11.53 1.06
N LEU A 63 3.33 -10.39 0.42
CA LEU A 63 4.61 -9.68 0.49
C LEU A 63 4.43 -8.18 0.24
N GLU A 64 5.15 -7.36 1.01
CA GLU A 64 5.39 -5.93 0.75
C GLU A 64 6.77 -5.81 0.08
N PHE A 65 6.82 -5.22 -1.13
CA PHE A 65 8.07 -5.07 -1.89
C PHE A 65 8.27 -3.62 -2.28
N ALA A 66 9.37 -3.02 -1.80
CA ALA A 66 9.80 -1.68 -2.17
C ALA A 66 11.18 -1.76 -2.82
N THR A 67 11.29 -1.31 -4.07
CA THR A 67 12.62 -1.17 -4.71
C THR A 67 13.38 -0.02 -4.06
N PRO A 68 14.72 -0.02 -4.04
CA PRO A 68 15.49 1.13 -3.53
C PRO A 68 15.13 2.47 -4.19
N THR A 69 14.72 2.44 -5.47
CA THR A 69 14.21 3.64 -6.16
C THR A 69 12.86 4.08 -5.63
N LEU A 70 11.94 3.14 -5.35
CA LEU A 70 10.66 3.46 -4.70
C LEU A 70 10.87 3.98 -3.28
N VAL A 71 11.76 3.37 -2.49
CA VAL A 71 12.14 3.86 -1.16
C VAL A 71 12.78 5.26 -1.23
N ARG A 72 13.61 5.53 -2.24
CA ARG A 72 14.15 6.88 -2.47
C ARG A 72 13.08 7.89 -2.88
N LEU A 73 12.12 7.51 -3.72
CA LEU A 73 10.99 8.37 -4.07
C LEU A 73 10.05 8.61 -2.88
N GLU A 74 9.91 7.62 -1.99
CA GLU A 74 9.22 7.74 -0.72
C GLU A 74 9.93 8.72 0.23
N SER A 75 11.28 8.71 0.25
CA SER A 75 12.10 9.52 1.17
C SER A 75 12.53 10.89 0.63
N ALA A 76 12.47 11.14 -0.67
CA ALA A 76 12.95 12.39 -1.31
C ALA A 76 12.02 13.62 -1.15
N GLY A 77 10.99 13.56 -0.29
CA GLY A 77 10.48 14.76 0.39
C GLY A 77 9.49 15.66 -0.35
N THR A 78 8.24 15.22 -0.54
CA THR A 78 7.09 16.18 -0.53
C THR A 78 5.81 15.62 0.07
N VAL A 79 5.76 14.32 0.40
CA VAL A 79 4.64 13.74 1.13
C VAL A 79 5.18 12.69 2.09
N ASP A 80 4.95 12.93 3.38
CA ASP A 80 4.99 11.89 4.38
C ASP A 80 3.85 10.91 4.05
N TRP A 81 4.17 9.77 3.44
CA TRP A 81 3.20 8.80 2.92
C TRP A 81 2.38 8.07 3.99
N GLY A 82 2.41 8.60 5.21
CA GLY A 82 1.66 8.13 6.36
C GLY A 82 2.62 7.96 7.51
N ALA A 83 2.87 9.05 8.24
CA ALA A 83 3.20 8.96 9.65
C ALA A 83 2.22 7.99 10.32
N THR A 84 2.67 6.78 10.60
CA THR A 84 2.66 6.17 11.93
C THR A 84 3.24 4.76 11.82
N GLU A 85 4.44 4.57 12.38
CA GLU A 85 4.56 3.50 13.36
C GLU A 85 3.29 3.58 14.23
N ARG A 86 2.36 2.62 14.07
CA ARG A 86 1.16 2.60 14.91
C ARG A 86 1.68 2.65 16.35
N PRO A 87 1.30 3.63 17.19
CA PRO A 87 1.66 3.57 18.59
C PRO A 87 1.05 2.28 19.13
N GLN A 88 1.89 1.29 19.37
CA GLN A 88 1.47 0.02 19.93
C GLN A 88 1.12 0.32 21.39
N LEU A 89 -0.18 0.44 21.65
CA LEU A 89 -0.68 0.64 23.01
C LEU A 89 -0.53 -0.68 23.76
N THR A 90 0.53 -0.79 24.54
CA THR A 90 0.72 -1.90 25.48
C THR A 90 -0.24 -1.70 26.65
N LEU A 91 -1.26 -2.56 26.74
CA LEU A 91 -2.20 -2.55 27.86
C LEU A 91 -1.66 -3.43 28.99
N ALA A 92 -1.82 -2.96 30.23
CA ALA A 92 -1.68 -3.84 31.39
C ALA A 92 -2.83 -4.86 31.40
N ALA A 93 -2.60 -6.07 31.95
CA ALA A 93 -3.57 -7.17 31.92
C ALA A 93 -4.98 -6.75 32.41
N ALA A 94 -5.06 -6.00 33.51
CA ALA A 94 -6.34 -5.50 34.04
C ALA A 94 -7.09 -4.53 33.09
N ALA A 95 -6.37 -3.78 32.25
CA ALA A 95 -6.97 -2.92 31.24
C ALA A 95 -7.47 -3.73 30.05
N ALA A 96 -6.77 -4.82 29.67
CA ALA A 96 -7.23 -5.76 28.66
C ALA A 96 -8.54 -6.45 29.10
N ASP A 97 -8.60 -6.97 30.33
CA ASP A 97 -9.81 -7.59 30.89
C ASP A 97 -11.02 -6.64 30.92
N THR A 98 -10.76 -5.35 31.13
CA THR A 98 -11.79 -4.31 31.15
C THR A 98 -12.32 -4.04 29.75
N VAL A 99 -11.43 -3.97 28.75
CA VAL A 99 -11.82 -3.86 27.34
C VAL A 99 -12.65 -5.08 26.91
N ASP A 100 -12.24 -6.29 27.30
CA ASP A 100 -12.96 -7.52 26.95
C ASP A 100 -14.37 -7.55 27.55
N ARG A 101 -14.51 -7.16 28.82
CA ARG A 101 -15.82 -7.06 29.48
C ARG A 101 -16.74 -6.05 28.80
N LEU A 102 -16.21 -4.86 28.48
CA LEU A 102 -16.98 -3.79 27.83
C LEU A 102 -17.35 -4.16 26.39
N ASN A 103 -16.55 -4.98 25.71
CA ASN A 103 -16.91 -5.52 24.40
C ASN A 103 -18.00 -6.60 24.48
N ALA A 104 -18.01 -7.42 25.54
CA ALA A 104 -19.02 -8.46 25.73
C ALA A 104 -20.40 -7.90 26.08
N ALA A 105 -20.44 -6.81 26.86
CA ALA A 105 -21.66 -6.11 27.21
C ALA A 105 -21.47 -4.60 26.96
N PRO A 106 -21.56 -4.15 25.69
CA PRO A 106 -21.35 -2.76 25.35
C PRO A 106 -22.41 -1.90 26.04
N PRO A 107 -22.00 -0.88 26.81
CA PRO A 107 -22.95 0.00 27.48
C PRO A 107 -23.71 0.83 26.44
N GLU A 108 -24.94 1.19 26.78
CA GLU A 108 -25.72 2.07 25.91
C GLU A 108 -25.04 3.44 25.76
N PRO A 109 -25.15 4.06 24.57
CA PRO A 109 -24.63 5.40 24.33
C PRO A 109 -25.15 6.40 25.36
N SER A 110 -24.20 7.08 26.02
CA SER A 110 -24.55 8.07 27.03
C SER A 110 -25.44 9.19 26.46
N PRO A 111 -26.25 9.86 27.29
CA PRO A 111 -27.07 11.00 26.85
C PRO A 111 -26.24 12.09 26.13
N ALA A 112 -25.01 12.33 26.58
CA ALA A 112 -24.07 13.26 25.94
C ALA A 112 -23.68 12.81 24.53
N LEU A 113 -23.37 11.53 24.33
CA LEU A 113 -23.02 10.97 23.03
C LEU A 113 -24.24 10.97 22.08
N ARG A 114 -25.43 10.65 22.59
CA ARG A 114 -26.70 10.75 21.83
C ARG A 114 -26.99 12.18 21.39
N GLY A 115 -26.75 13.16 22.26
CA GLY A 115 -26.89 14.59 21.93
C GLY A 115 -25.90 15.04 20.85
N ALA A 116 -24.65 14.60 20.91
CA ALA A 116 -23.64 14.89 19.90
C ALA A 116 -23.99 14.30 18.52
N LEU A 117 -24.51 13.07 18.48
CA LEU A 117 -24.94 12.43 17.24
C LEU A 117 -26.10 13.19 16.57
N LYS A 118 -27.08 13.66 17.35
CA LYS A 118 -28.20 14.47 16.84
C LYS A 118 -27.71 15.77 16.19
N ARG A 119 -26.76 16.46 16.83
CA ARG A 119 -26.14 17.69 16.27
C ARG A 119 -25.40 17.44 14.96
N ARG A 120 -24.74 16.29 14.81
CA ARG A 120 -24.02 15.93 13.59
C ARG A 120 -24.95 15.58 12.42
N ARG A 121 -26.11 14.96 12.70
CA ARG A 121 -27.09 14.56 11.67
C ARG A 121 -28.04 15.67 11.24
N GLY A 122 -28.19 16.73 12.03
CA GLY A 122 -28.97 17.93 11.67
C GLY A 122 -28.18 18.96 10.85
N ARG A 123 -26.95 18.63 10.45
CA ARG A 123 -26.11 19.35 9.49
C ARG A 123 -26.03 18.51 8.21
#